data_AF-A0A0D0T4B0-F1
#
_entry.id   AF-A0A0D0T4B0-F1
#
_cell.length_a   1.000
_cell.length_b   1.000
_cell.length_c   1.000
_cell.angle_alpha   90.00
_cell.angle_beta   90.00
_cell.angle_gamma   90.00
#
_symmetry.space_group_name_H-M   'P 1'
#
loop_
_entity.id
_entity.type
_entity.pdbx_description
1 polymer ?
#
loop_
_entity_poly.entity_id
_entity_poly.type
_entity_poly.pdbx_seq_one_letter_code
_entity_poly.pdbx_strand_id
1 'polypeptide(L)'
;MSAYGTIATPQPTGSLPILSFPLPSAGLALVTYPVTGADAPEELLRYFYTIFSNELESGCTYPQEGPITYEEFISYFFAATTIVGVIRPVGTNGKVDMPGDLESARAGRTWEECIGGCYYIKPNYPGRSSHNCNAGFIVPTTHRGKKLGIALGKSYLEYAPRLGYRGSVFNLVYTNNIPSLSIWDQLGFQRVGVIPNAGRLKTGPNGNEEYVDAVIVYKSFV
;
A
#
# COMPACT_ATOMS: atom_id res chain seq x y z
N MET A 1 19.94 1.13 -1.03
CA MET A 1 20.24 0.45 0.26
C MET A 1 19.83 1.36 1.41
N SER A 2 19.24 0.80 2.48
CA SER A 2 18.97 1.56 3.72
C SER A 2 20.28 2.07 4.32
N ALA A 3 20.28 3.27 4.92
CA ALA A 3 21.42 3.81 5.68
C ALA A 3 21.84 2.90 6.85
N TYR A 4 21.00 1.93 7.21
CA TYR A 4 21.20 1.00 8.31
C TYR A 4 21.42 -0.46 7.86
N GLY A 5 21.62 -0.70 6.56
CA GLY A 5 21.75 -2.06 6.03
C GLY A 5 20.46 -2.89 6.18
N THR A 6 20.60 -4.21 6.31
CA THR A 6 19.46 -5.14 6.51
C THR A 6 18.84 -4.96 7.89
N ILE A 7 17.56 -4.60 7.93
CA ILE A 7 16.82 -4.41 9.18
C ILE A 7 16.07 -5.69 9.54
N ALA A 8 16.34 -6.24 10.73
CA ALA A 8 15.59 -7.38 11.24
C ALA A 8 14.11 -7.03 11.45
N THR A 9 13.22 -7.86 10.92
CA THR A 9 11.77 -7.75 11.13
C THR A 9 11.37 -8.39 12.46
N PRO A 10 10.29 -7.90 13.11
CA PRO A 10 9.68 -8.61 14.23
C PRO A 10 9.27 -10.04 13.85
N GLN A 11 9.13 -10.90 14.86
CA GLN A 11 8.64 -12.26 14.65
C GLN A 11 7.12 -12.24 14.39
N PRO A 12 6.63 -12.82 13.28
CA PRO A 12 5.20 -12.94 13.03
C PRO A 12 4.50 -13.75 14.12
N THR A 13 3.27 -13.39 14.44
CA THR A 13 2.45 -14.10 15.43
C THR A 13 1.71 -15.31 14.84
N GLY A 14 1.86 -15.56 13.53
CA GLY A 14 1.25 -16.66 12.80
C GLY A 14 1.35 -16.50 11.29
N SER A 15 0.71 -17.39 10.54
CA SER A 15 0.55 -17.23 9.09
C SER A 15 -0.39 -16.08 8.76
N LEU A 16 -0.17 -15.44 7.61
CA LEU A 16 -1.04 -14.38 7.13
C LEU A 16 -2.19 -15.00 6.32
N PRO A 17 -3.45 -14.84 6.75
CA PRO A 17 -4.59 -15.41 6.03
C PRO A 17 -4.96 -14.58 4.80
N ILE A 18 -5.67 -15.19 3.86
CA ILE A 18 -6.44 -14.44 2.85
C ILE A 18 -7.65 -13.84 3.56
N LEU A 19 -7.89 -12.54 3.35
CA LEU A 19 -8.99 -11.80 3.98
C LEU A 19 -9.86 -11.16 2.91
N SER A 20 -11.10 -10.82 3.27
CA SER A 20 -12.00 -10.06 2.41
C SER A 20 -12.56 -8.84 3.12
N PHE A 21 -12.72 -7.76 2.35
CA PHE A 21 -13.21 -6.48 2.83
C PHE A 21 -14.34 -6.01 1.89
N PRO A 22 -15.56 -5.79 2.41
CA PRO A 22 -16.67 -5.33 1.58
C PRO A 22 -16.37 -3.95 1.00
N LEU A 23 -16.65 -3.77 -0.30
CA LEU A 23 -16.56 -2.48 -0.95
C LEU A 23 -17.93 -1.79 -0.95
N PRO A 24 -17.99 -0.45 -0.94
CA PRO A 24 -19.27 0.27 -0.98
C PRO A 24 -20.04 0.07 -2.28
N SER A 25 -19.36 -0.28 -3.37
CA SER A 25 -20.02 -0.68 -4.62
C SER A 25 -20.79 -1.98 -4.39
N ALA A 26 -22.09 -1.97 -4.68
CA ALA A 26 -22.96 -3.12 -4.47
C ALA A 26 -22.39 -4.39 -5.15
N GLY A 27 -22.29 -5.48 -4.39
CA GLY A 27 -21.88 -6.78 -4.89
C GLY A 27 -20.38 -6.95 -5.15
N LEU A 28 -19.50 -6.08 -4.63
CA LEU A 28 -18.05 -6.24 -4.74
C LEU A 28 -17.37 -6.31 -3.36
N ALA A 29 -16.28 -7.07 -3.30
CA ALA A 29 -15.36 -7.11 -2.16
C ALA A 29 -13.91 -7.07 -2.66
N LEU A 30 -13.02 -6.58 -1.80
CA LEU A 30 -11.57 -6.65 -1.99
C LEU A 30 -11.05 -7.85 -1.21
N VAL A 31 -10.53 -8.85 -1.92
CA VAL A 31 -9.86 -10.02 -1.33
C VAL A 31 -8.36 -9.78 -1.33
N THR A 32 -7.70 -9.93 -0.19
CA THR A 32 -6.29 -9.56 0.00
C THR A 32 -5.39 -10.77 0.20
N TYR A 33 -4.27 -10.78 -0.50
CA TYR A 33 -3.31 -11.87 -0.59
C TYR A 33 -1.95 -11.38 -0.10
N PRO A 34 -1.40 -11.99 0.96
CA PRO A 34 -0.01 -11.81 1.34
C PRO A 34 0.91 -12.43 0.28
N VAL A 35 1.94 -11.68 -0.12
CA VAL A 35 2.94 -12.08 -1.11
C VAL A 35 4.32 -11.73 -0.56
N THR A 36 5.30 -12.58 -0.80
CA THR A 36 6.70 -12.35 -0.46
C THR A 36 7.58 -12.43 -1.71
N GLY A 37 8.21 -11.33 -2.11
CA GLY A 37 9.14 -11.32 -3.24
C GLY A 37 8.52 -11.80 -4.55
N ALA A 38 9.07 -12.90 -5.10
CA ALA A 38 8.75 -13.44 -6.43
C ALA A 38 7.51 -14.37 -6.47
N ASP A 39 6.76 -14.49 -5.37
CA ASP A 39 5.55 -15.31 -5.32
C ASP A 39 4.37 -14.71 -6.13
N ALA A 40 4.49 -13.45 -6.57
CA ALA A 40 3.51 -12.83 -7.46
C ALA A 40 3.80 -13.14 -8.94
N PRO A 41 2.76 -13.36 -9.77
CA PRO A 41 2.91 -13.51 -11.21
C PRO A 41 3.65 -12.34 -11.86
N GLU A 42 4.57 -12.61 -12.80
CA GLU A 42 5.38 -11.56 -13.43
C GLU A 42 4.53 -10.49 -14.12
N GLU A 43 3.44 -10.89 -14.79
CA GLU A 43 2.51 -9.97 -15.44
C GLU A 43 1.86 -8.99 -14.44
N LEU A 44 1.56 -9.46 -13.22
CA LEU A 44 1.02 -8.62 -12.15
C LEU A 44 2.08 -7.62 -11.66
N LEU A 45 3.30 -8.10 -11.46
CA LEU A 45 4.42 -7.25 -11.04
C LEU A 45 4.71 -6.15 -12.07
N ARG A 46 4.70 -6.50 -13.36
CA ARG A 46 4.85 -5.54 -14.46
C ARG A 46 3.70 -4.54 -14.50
N TYR A 47 2.47 -4.98 -14.24
CA TYR A 47 1.32 -4.08 -14.14
C TYR A 47 1.48 -3.07 -12.98
N PHE A 48 1.89 -3.52 -11.79
CA PHE A 48 2.17 -2.61 -10.68
C PHE A 48 3.34 -1.67 -10.96
N TYR A 49 4.38 -2.14 -11.66
CA TYR A 49 5.49 -1.29 -12.09
C TYR A 49 5.00 -0.15 -12.99
N THR A 50 4.09 -0.42 -13.94
CA THR A 50 3.47 0.63 -14.77
C THR A 50 2.70 1.64 -13.92
N ILE A 51 1.89 1.17 -12.96
CA ILE A 51 1.13 2.09 -12.08
C ILE A 51 2.08 2.95 -11.25
N PHE A 52 3.12 2.36 -10.66
CA PHE A 52 4.08 3.09 -9.85
C PHE A 52 4.90 4.09 -10.67
N SER A 53 5.30 3.72 -11.88
CA SER A 53 6.01 4.62 -12.80
C SER A 53 5.18 5.87 -13.12
N ASN A 54 3.88 5.70 -13.40
CA ASN A 54 2.96 6.82 -13.62
C ASN A 54 2.79 7.69 -12.37
N GLU A 55 2.79 7.07 -11.17
CA GLU A 55 2.73 7.79 -9.90
C GLU A 55 3.98 8.66 -9.69
N LEU A 56 5.18 8.13 -9.98
CA LEU A 56 6.44 8.89 -9.90
C LEU A 56 6.51 10.00 -10.95
N GLU A 57 6.03 9.73 -12.18
CA GLU A 57 5.97 10.75 -13.24
C GLU A 57 5.09 11.94 -12.82
N SER A 58 3.94 11.64 -12.18
CA SER A 58 3.04 12.67 -11.63
C SER A 58 3.70 13.51 -10.54
N GLY A 59 4.68 12.97 -9.80
CA GLY A 59 5.51 13.70 -8.84
C GLY A 59 4.73 14.33 -7.67
N CYS A 60 3.59 13.75 -7.28
CA CYS A 60 2.67 14.39 -6.32
C CYS A 60 2.50 13.67 -4.97
N THR A 61 3.02 12.44 -4.82
CA THR A 61 2.65 11.57 -3.69
C THR A 61 3.82 10.80 -3.08
N TYR A 62 4.80 10.39 -3.87
CA TYR A 62 6.01 9.70 -3.43
C TYR A 62 7.23 10.65 -3.50
N PRO A 63 8.19 10.54 -2.57
CA PRO A 63 9.42 11.34 -2.61
C PRO A 63 10.41 10.91 -3.70
N GLN A 64 10.28 9.70 -4.24
CA GLN A 64 11.17 9.22 -5.29
C GLN A 64 10.94 10.01 -6.59
N GLU A 65 12.04 10.35 -7.27
CA GLU A 65 11.99 10.82 -8.64
C GLU A 65 12.06 9.61 -9.59
N GLY A 66 11.26 9.67 -10.65
CA GLY A 66 11.31 8.69 -11.74
C GLY A 66 12.15 9.17 -12.93
N PRO A 67 12.39 8.31 -13.92
CA PRO A 67 11.98 6.90 -13.95
C PRO A 67 12.90 6.03 -13.08
N ILE A 68 12.36 4.92 -12.58
CA ILE A 68 13.14 3.83 -11.96
C ILE A 68 13.05 2.58 -12.83
N THR A 69 14.00 1.66 -12.72
CA THR A 69 13.92 0.39 -13.44
C THR A 69 12.91 -0.58 -12.81
N TYR A 70 12.53 -1.62 -13.55
CA TYR A 70 11.69 -2.70 -13.02
C TYR A 70 12.35 -3.39 -11.82
N GLU A 71 13.66 -3.63 -11.88
CA GLU A 71 14.44 -4.28 -10.83
C GLU A 71 14.50 -3.41 -9.56
N GLU A 72 14.64 -2.08 -9.73
CA GLU A 72 14.59 -1.12 -8.63
C GLU A 72 13.20 -1.10 -7.97
N PHE A 73 12.14 -1.16 -8.79
CA PHE A 73 10.78 -1.25 -8.29
C PHE A 73 10.54 -2.52 -7.47
N ILE A 74 10.95 -3.68 -7.96
CA ILE A 74 10.82 -4.95 -7.23
C ILE A 74 11.62 -4.90 -5.92
N SER A 75 12.87 -4.42 -5.99
CA SER A 75 13.75 -4.28 -4.82
C SER A 75 13.25 -3.25 -3.80
N TYR A 76 12.35 -2.35 -4.20
CA TYR A 76 11.75 -1.37 -3.30
C TYR A 76 10.40 -1.83 -2.73
N PHE A 77 9.47 -2.21 -3.61
CA PHE A 77 8.07 -2.44 -3.28
C PHE A 77 7.76 -3.89 -2.90
N PHE A 78 8.60 -4.84 -3.29
CA PHE A 78 8.44 -6.27 -3.01
C PHE A 78 9.59 -6.88 -2.18
N ALA A 79 10.47 -6.04 -1.62
CA ALA A 79 11.55 -6.47 -0.73
C ALA A 79 11.11 -6.90 0.67
N ALA A 80 9.83 -6.73 1.01
CA ALA A 80 9.23 -7.18 2.26
C ALA A 80 7.87 -7.83 1.97
N THR A 81 7.11 -8.15 3.01
CA THR A 81 5.74 -8.64 2.84
C THR A 81 4.90 -7.58 2.14
N THR A 82 4.30 -7.96 1.01
CA THR A 82 3.40 -7.10 0.23
C THR A 82 2.03 -7.73 0.19
N ILE A 83 1.01 -6.93 0.43
CA ILE A 83 -0.38 -7.37 0.36
C ILE A 83 -0.96 -6.88 -0.97
N VAL A 84 -1.48 -7.81 -1.76
CA VAL A 84 -2.13 -7.54 -3.04
C VAL A 84 -3.65 -7.68 -2.87
N GLY A 85 -4.41 -6.67 -3.27
CA GLY A 85 -5.86 -6.69 -3.27
C GLY A 85 -6.44 -7.01 -4.64
N VAL A 86 -7.31 -8.02 -4.71
CA VAL A 86 -8.06 -8.42 -5.91
C VAL A 86 -9.55 -8.14 -5.68
N ILE A 87 -10.15 -7.36 -6.58
CA ILE A 87 -11.58 -7.07 -6.61
C ILE A 87 -12.32 -8.32 -7.08
N ARG A 88 -13.26 -8.81 -6.28
CA ARG A 88 -14.09 -9.97 -6.60
C ARG A 88 -15.58 -9.67 -6.40
N PRO A 89 -16.47 -10.26 -7.22
CA PRO A 89 -17.90 -10.19 -6.99
C PRO A 89 -18.29 -10.99 -5.74
N VAL A 90 -19.25 -10.47 -5.01
CA VAL A 90 -19.93 -11.18 -3.93
C VAL A 90 -20.97 -12.09 -4.56
N GLY A 91 -20.95 -13.38 -4.20
CA GLY A 91 -21.89 -14.37 -4.70
C GLY A 91 -23.33 -14.09 -4.26
N THR A 92 -24.28 -14.77 -4.89
CA THR A 92 -25.72 -14.65 -4.59
C THR A 92 -26.08 -15.05 -3.15
N ASN A 93 -25.22 -15.83 -2.50
CA ASN A 93 -25.32 -16.21 -1.08
C ASN A 93 -24.75 -15.14 -0.11
N GLY A 94 -24.34 -13.97 -0.61
CA GLY A 94 -23.75 -12.89 0.17
C GLY A 94 -22.28 -13.14 0.57
N LYS A 95 -21.66 -14.22 0.11
CA LYS A 95 -20.25 -14.55 0.39
C LYS A 95 -19.40 -14.30 -0.83
N VAL A 96 -18.22 -13.74 -0.62
CA VAL A 96 -17.18 -13.66 -1.66
C VAL A 96 -16.39 -14.97 -1.66
N ASP A 97 -16.15 -15.51 -2.84
CA ASP A 97 -15.22 -16.62 -3.01
C ASP A 97 -13.78 -16.12 -2.74
N MET A 98 -12.94 -16.94 -2.11
CA MET A 98 -11.57 -16.59 -1.72
C MET A 98 -10.66 -17.78 -2.04
N PRO A 99 -10.20 -17.92 -3.29
CA PRO A 99 -9.36 -19.03 -3.69
C PRO A 99 -7.96 -18.85 -3.08
N GLY A 100 -7.17 -19.92 -3.04
CA GLY A 100 -5.90 -19.96 -2.32
C GLY A 100 -4.77 -19.13 -2.93
N ASP A 101 -4.91 -18.66 -4.17
CA ASP A 101 -3.84 -18.00 -4.93
C ASP A 101 -4.36 -16.87 -5.84
N LEU A 102 -3.44 -16.05 -6.33
CA LEU A 102 -3.72 -14.86 -7.15
C LEU A 102 -4.26 -15.20 -8.54
N GLU A 103 -3.82 -16.28 -9.18
CA GLU A 103 -4.28 -16.66 -10.53
C GLU A 103 -5.73 -17.18 -10.50
N SER A 104 -6.04 -18.04 -9.53
CA SER A 104 -7.39 -18.48 -9.25
C SER A 104 -8.31 -17.29 -8.90
N ALA A 105 -7.78 -16.27 -8.21
CA ALA A 105 -8.53 -15.06 -7.87
C ALA A 105 -8.77 -14.14 -9.07
N ARG A 106 -7.80 -14.07 -9.98
CA ARG A 106 -7.90 -13.38 -11.27
C ARG A 106 -9.05 -13.96 -12.10
N ALA A 107 -9.21 -15.29 -12.07
CA ALA A 107 -10.32 -16.00 -12.70
C ALA A 107 -10.48 -15.65 -14.19
N GLY A 108 -9.35 -15.61 -14.92
CA GLY A 108 -9.31 -15.33 -16.36
C GLY A 108 -9.39 -13.86 -16.77
N ARG A 109 -9.67 -12.93 -15.85
CA ARG A 109 -9.66 -11.47 -16.10
C ARG A 109 -8.24 -10.95 -16.32
N THR A 110 -8.09 -9.76 -16.88
CA THR A 110 -6.77 -9.09 -16.86
C THR A 110 -6.46 -8.57 -15.44
N TRP A 111 -5.18 -8.32 -15.15
CA TRP A 111 -4.81 -7.67 -13.88
C TRP A 111 -5.39 -6.27 -13.77
N GLU A 112 -5.48 -5.53 -14.87
CA GLU A 112 -6.10 -4.21 -14.91
C GLU A 112 -7.58 -4.23 -14.52
N GLU A 113 -8.32 -5.27 -14.90
CA GLU A 113 -9.74 -5.42 -14.57
C GLU A 113 -9.98 -5.77 -13.10
N CYS A 114 -9.05 -6.50 -12.47
CA CYS A 114 -9.31 -7.12 -11.17
C CYS A 114 -8.44 -6.63 -10.01
N ILE A 115 -7.35 -5.91 -10.25
CA ILE A 115 -6.49 -5.42 -9.16
C ILE A 115 -7.09 -4.18 -8.50
N GLY A 116 -7.24 -4.24 -7.17
CA GLY A 116 -7.66 -3.11 -6.34
C GLY A 116 -6.49 -2.29 -5.77
N GLY A 117 -5.26 -2.79 -5.90
CA GLY A 117 -4.05 -2.13 -5.41
C GLY A 117 -3.18 -3.06 -4.57
N CYS A 118 -2.07 -2.53 -4.06
CA CYS A 118 -1.17 -3.25 -3.17
C CYS A 118 -0.49 -2.30 -2.18
N TYR A 119 0.12 -2.87 -1.15
CA TYR A 119 1.01 -2.14 -0.26
C TYR A 119 2.04 -3.07 0.37
N TYR A 120 3.24 -2.55 0.61
CA TYR A 120 4.26 -3.26 1.38
C TYR A 120 4.08 -3.01 2.89
N ILE A 121 4.61 -3.90 3.72
CA ILE A 121 4.79 -3.68 5.16
C ILE A 121 6.25 -3.99 5.49
N LYS A 122 6.98 -3.00 6.00
CA LYS A 122 8.39 -3.16 6.39
C LYS A 122 8.73 -2.38 7.66
N PRO A 123 9.83 -2.69 8.36
CA PRO A 123 10.29 -1.89 9.49
C PRO A 123 10.57 -0.45 9.03
N ASN A 124 10.10 0.53 9.80
CA ASN A 124 10.38 1.94 9.51
C ASN A 124 11.78 2.36 9.98
N TYR A 125 12.28 1.72 11.04
CA TYR A 125 13.53 2.03 11.71
C TYR A 125 14.32 0.76 12.05
N PRO A 126 15.65 0.84 12.22
CA PRO A 126 16.46 -0.31 12.59
C PRO A 126 16.32 -0.72 14.06
N GLY A 127 16.74 -1.95 14.37
CA GLY A 127 17.06 -2.42 15.72
C GLY A 127 15.96 -2.20 16.75
N ARG A 128 16.26 -1.40 17.80
CA ARG A 128 15.34 -1.16 18.94
C ARG A 128 14.00 -0.54 18.54
N SER A 129 13.93 0.06 17.36
CA SER A 129 12.72 0.73 16.85
C SER A 129 12.03 -0.04 15.71
N SER A 130 12.49 -1.25 15.36
CA SER A 130 11.96 -2.04 14.24
C SER A 130 10.55 -2.59 14.47
N HIS A 131 10.04 -2.51 15.70
CA HIS A 131 8.65 -2.80 16.03
C HIS A 131 7.66 -1.77 15.45
N ASN A 132 8.14 -0.62 14.97
CA ASN A 132 7.34 0.34 14.21
C ASN A 132 7.49 0.04 12.71
N CYS A 133 6.40 -0.28 12.03
CA CYS A 133 6.40 -0.48 10.59
C CYS A 133 6.05 0.79 9.81
N ASN A 134 6.30 0.72 8.51
CA ASN A 134 5.87 1.65 7.48
C ASN A 134 5.23 0.84 6.34
N ALA A 135 4.34 1.48 5.58
CA ALA A 135 3.73 0.96 4.38
C ALA A 135 3.62 2.07 3.32
N GLY A 136 3.79 1.68 2.05
CA GLY A 136 3.45 2.50 0.89
C GLY A 136 2.36 1.81 0.09
N PHE A 137 1.40 2.58 -0.42
CA PHE A 137 0.19 2.06 -1.08
C PHE A 137 0.16 2.49 -2.54
N ILE A 138 -0.16 1.54 -3.43
CA ILE A 138 -0.47 1.80 -4.84
C ILE A 138 -1.92 1.39 -5.10
N VAL A 139 -2.69 2.28 -5.74
CA VAL A 139 -4.06 2.02 -6.16
C VAL A 139 -4.20 2.37 -7.64
N PRO A 140 -4.64 1.46 -8.52
CA PRO A 140 -4.87 1.76 -9.93
C PRO A 140 -5.91 2.87 -10.10
N THR A 141 -5.67 3.77 -11.05
CA THR A 141 -6.62 4.85 -11.38
C THR A 141 -7.88 4.36 -12.09
N THR A 142 -7.80 3.21 -12.76
CA THR A 142 -8.90 2.55 -13.47
C THR A 142 -10.09 2.19 -12.57
N HIS A 143 -9.86 2.04 -11.26
CA HIS A 143 -10.87 1.67 -10.27
C HIS A 143 -11.19 2.79 -9.27
N ARG A 144 -10.98 4.06 -9.67
CA ARG A 144 -11.35 5.23 -8.85
C ARG A 144 -12.82 5.19 -8.43
N GLY A 145 -13.12 5.82 -7.29
CA GLY A 145 -14.48 5.88 -6.74
C GLY A 145 -14.95 4.63 -6.00
N LYS A 146 -14.26 3.48 -6.12
CA LYS A 146 -14.63 2.23 -5.43
C LYS A 146 -14.16 2.13 -3.97
N LYS A 147 -13.58 3.21 -3.42
CA LYS A 147 -13.07 3.28 -2.04
C LYS A 147 -12.04 2.17 -1.71
N LEU A 148 -11.18 1.85 -2.67
CA LEU A 148 -10.14 0.83 -2.52
C LEU A 148 -9.07 1.21 -1.49
N GLY A 149 -8.65 2.47 -1.44
CA GLY A 149 -7.64 2.93 -0.48
C GLY A 149 -8.02 2.68 0.98
N ILE A 150 -9.28 2.96 1.36
CA ILE A 150 -9.76 2.69 2.72
C ILE A 150 -9.89 1.17 2.98
N ALA A 151 -10.26 0.37 1.98
CA ALA A 151 -10.30 -1.09 2.12
C ALA A 151 -8.90 -1.71 2.30
N LEU A 152 -7.90 -1.23 1.55
CA LEU A 152 -6.49 -1.58 1.75
C LEU A 152 -5.97 -1.11 3.12
N GLY A 153 -6.35 0.08 3.57
CA GLY A 153 -5.98 0.57 4.90
C GLY A 153 -6.61 -0.25 6.02
N LYS A 154 -7.85 -0.72 5.87
CA LYS A 154 -8.48 -1.66 6.81
C LYS A 154 -7.73 -3.00 6.84
N SER A 155 -7.34 -3.52 5.68
CA SER A 155 -6.55 -4.76 5.64
C SER A 155 -5.17 -4.59 6.25
N TYR A 156 -4.54 -3.42 6.09
CA TYR A 156 -3.26 -3.11 6.71
C TYR A 156 -3.33 -3.21 8.24
N LEU A 157 -4.42 -2.75 8.85
CA LEU A 157 -4.65 -2.87 10.29
C LEU A 157 -4.82 -4.33 10.77
N GLU A 158 -5.21 -5.25 9.89
CA GLU A 158 -5.27 -6.68 10.18
C GLU A 158 -3.92 -7.37 10.02
N TYR A 159 -3.15 -7.02 8.98
CA TYR A 159 -1.89 -7.71 8.66
C TYR A 159 -0.69 -7.21 9.47
N ALA A 160 -0.55 -5.90 9.68
CA ALA A 160 0.63 -5.35 10.34
C ALA A 160 0.84 -5.89 11.78
N PRO A 161 -0.19 -6.00 12.64
CA PRO A 161 -0.02 -6.60 13.96
C PRO A 161 0.33 -8.09 13.90
N ARG A 162 -0.20 -8.84 12.92
CA ARG A 162 0.10 -10.27 12.72
C ARG A 162 1.55 -10.53 12.31
N LEU A 163 2.18 -9.54 11.68
CA LEU A 163 3.62 -9.54 11.39
C LEU A 163 4.48 -9.19 12.62
N GLY A 164 3.89 -8.98 13.79
CA GLY A 164 4.59 -8.70 15.04
C GLY A 164 4.92 -7.22 15.25
N TYR A 165 4.43 -6.31 14.40
CA TYR A 165 4.58 -4.88 14.61
C TYR A 165 3.67 -4.38 15.74
N ARG A 166 4.14 -3.41 16.51
CA ARG A 166 3.40 -2.81 17.63
C ARG A 166 2.83 -1.42 17.32
N GLY A 167 3.29 -0.82 16.22
CA GLY A 167 2.76 0.45 15.72
C GLY A 167 3.19 0.69 14.29
N SER A 168 2.60 1.71 13.69
CA SER A 168 2.85 2.15 12.32
C SER A 168 3.17 3.63 12.30
N VAL A 169 4.15 4.01 11.47
CA VAL A 169 4.52 5.39 11.17
C VAL A 169 4.58 5.57 9.66
N PHE A 170 3.82 6.51 9.11
CA PHE A 170 4.04 7.02 7.76
C PHE A 170 4.75 8.38 7.85
N ASN A 171 5.95 8.43 7.29
CA ASN A 171 6.87 9.56 7.49
C ASN A 171 6.50 10.79 6.66
N LEU A 172 6.00 10.58 5.43
CA LEU A 172 5.83 11.64 4.43
C LEU A 172 4.44 11.55 3.78
N VAL A 173 3.38 11.85 4.54
CA VAL A 173 2.06 12.03 3.94
C VAL A 173 1.90 13.51 3.59
N TYR A 174 2.17 13.86 2.33
CA TYR A 174 2.10 15.26 1.88
C TYR A 174 0.71 15.88 2.04
N THR A 175 0.67 17.16 2.39
CA THR A 175 -0.58 17.87 2.71
C THR A 175 -1.52 18.07 1.51
N ASN A 176 -0.99 18.05 0.29
CA ASN A 176 -1.78 18.04 -0.95
C ASN A 176 -2.49 16.69 -1.19
N ASN A 177 -2.04 15.59 -0.56
CA ASN A 177 -2.67 14.27 -0.67
C ASN A 177 -3.83 14.13 0.32
N ILE A 178 -4.86 14.96 0.12
CA ILE A 178 -6.08 14.98 0.92
C ILE A 178 -6.77 13.60 1.00
N PRO A 179 -6.85 12.79 -0.08
CA PRO A 179 -7.43 11.45 0.02
C PRO A 179 -6.69 10.54 1.01
N SER A 180 -5.36 10.55 1.00
CA SER A 180 -4.53 9.75 1.91
C SER A 180 -4.73 10.17 3.36
N LEU A 181 -4.64 11.47 3.65
CA LEU A 181 -4.87 12.01 4.99
C LEU A 181 -6.27 11.64 5.53
N SER A 182 -7.30 11.78 4.69
CA SER A 182 -8.67 11.42 5.07
C SER A 182 -8.83 9.94 5.41
N ILE A 183 -8.14 9.04 4.70
CA ILE A 183 -8.13 7.60 5.00
C ILE A 183 -7.50 7.36 6.37
N TRP A 184 -6.34 7.96 6.65
CA TRP A 184 -5.63 7.75 7.91
C TRP A 184 -6.41 8.29 9.10
N ASP A 185 -7.01 9.47 8.98
CA ASP A 185 -7.87 10.04 10.01
C ASP A 185 -9.07 9.11 10.30
N GLN A 186 -9.74 8.58 9.26
CA GLN A 186 -10.86 7.63 9.40
C GLN A 186 -10.47 6.30 10.04
N LEU A 187 -9.23 5.86 9.85
CA LEU A 187 -8.68 4.63 10.44
C LEU A 187 -8.10 4.86 11.85
N GLY A 188 -8.26 6.07 12.40
CA GLY A 188 -7.80 6.43 13.73
C GLY A 188 -6.28 6.43 13.84
N PHE A 189 -5.58 6.83 12.78
CA PHE A 189 -4.20 7.29 12.89
C PHE A 189 -4.20 8.72 13.46
N GLN A 190 -3.15 9.03 14.20
CA GLN A 190 -2.90 10.34 14.78
C GLN A 190 -1.87 11.07 13.94
N ARG A 191 -2.10 12.36 13.68
CA ARG A 191 -1.10 13.27 13.11
C ARG A 191 -0.15 13.69 14.23
N VAL A 192 1.07 13.16 14.24
CA VAL A 192 2.03 13.34 15.35
C VAL A 192 3.10 14.39 15.07
N GLY A 193 3.18 14.89 13.84
CA GLY A 193 4.08 15.97 13.47
C GLY A 193 3.85 16.47 12.05
N VAL A 194 4.43 17.62 11.74
CA VAL A 194 4.46 18.20 10.39
C VAL A 194 5.90 18.63 10.10
N ILE A 195 6.40 18.26 8.93
CA ILE A 195 7.66 18.73 8.39
C ILE A 195 7.33 19.81 7.36
N PRO A 196 7.68 21.08 7.61
CA PRO A 196 7.40 22.15 6.66
C PRO A 196 8.26 21.99 5.40
N ASN A 197 7.70 22.26 4.22
CA ASN A 197 8.40 22.21 2.93
C ASN A 197 9.14 20.87 2.69
N ALA A 198 8.56 19.76 3.12
CA ALA A 198 9.22 18.45 3.15
C ALA A 198 9.50 17.86 1.76
N GLY A 199 8.63 18.12 0.78
CA GLY A 199 8.75 17.56 -0.57
C GLY A 199 8.70 18.64 -1.64
N ARG A 200 9.55 18.50 -2.65
CA ARG A 200 9.51 19.27 -3.89
C ARG A 200 8.64 18.50 -4.89
N LEU A 201 7.38 18.90 -5.03
CA LEU A 201 6.35 18.14 -5.77
C LEU A 201 5.85 18.91 -6.98
N LYS A 202 5.42 18.21 -8.03
CA LYS A 202 4.84 18.81 -9.25
C LYS A 202 3.37 19.23 -9.08
N THR A 203 3.09 20.04 -8.06
CA THR A 203 1.72 20.51 -7.74
C THR A 203 1.38 21.88 -8.33
N GLY A 204 2.38 22.61 -8.82
CA GLY A 204 2.21 23.94 -9.38
C GLY A 204 1.56 23.95 -10.77
N PRO A 205 1.14 25.13 -11.26
CA PRO A 205 0.58 25.28 -12.60
C PRO A 205 1.52 24.73 -13.68
N ASN A 206 0.95 24.05 -14.68
CA ASN A 206 1.69 23.42 -15.78
C ASN A 206 2.72 22.36 -15.34
N GLY A 207 2.57 21.77 -14.15
CA GLY A 207 3.49 20.75 -13.62
C GLY A 207 4.76 21.33 -12.99
N ASN A 208 4.77 22.63 -12.69
CA ASN A 208 5.86 23.26 -11.96
C ASN A 208 5.99 22.68 -10.55
N GLU A 209 7.20 22.74 -10.02
CA GLU A 209 7.49 22.24 -8.68
C GLU A 209 7.20 23.28 -7.60
N GLU A 210 6.64 22.81 -6.49
CA GLU A 210 6.39 23.58 -5.29
C GLU A 210 6.86 22.78 -4.07
N TYR A 211 7.24 23.48 -3.00
CA TYR A 211 7.53 22.85 -1.73
C TYR A 211 6.24 22.63 -0.95
N VAL A 212 6.00 21.38 -0.55
CA VAL A 212 4.78 20.95 0.12
C VAL A 212 5.14 20.33 1.47
N ASP A 213 4.40 20.71 2.50
CA ASP A 213 4.51 20.14 3.84
C ASP A 213 4.17 18.65 3.85
N ALA A 214 4.75 17.89 4.78
CA ALA A 214 4.40 16.49 5.02
C ALA A 214 3.97 16.25 6.47
N VAL A 215 2.87 15.53 6.64
CA VAL A 215 2.37 15.09 7.95
C VAL A 215 3.00 13.73 8.27
N ILE A 216 3.51 13.60 9.48
CA ILE A 216 3.88 12.32 10.07
C ILE A 216 2.63 11.76 10.76
N VAL A 217 2.18 10.59 10.33
CA VAL A 217 1.03 9.91 10.94
C VAL A 217 1.45 8.64 11.65
N TYR A 218 0.85 8.38 12.81
CA TYR A 218 1.18 7.27 13.69
C TYR A 218 -0.07 6.54 14.18
N LYS A 219 0.05 5.23 14.40
CA LYS A 219 -0.97 4.44 15.10
C LYS A 219 -0.33 3.36 15.96
N SER A 220 -0.79 3.22 17.21
CA SER A 220 -0.50 2.06 18.06
C SER A 220 -1.38 0.86 17.66
N PHE A 221 -0.80 -0.33 17.67
CA PHE A 221 -1.52 -1.60 17.52
C PHE A 221 -1.72 -2.34 18.85
N VAL A 222 -1.19 -1.79 19.93
CA VAL A 222 -1.31 -2.30 21.31
C VAL A 222 -2.07 -1.34 22.20
#